data_AF-A0A8H4T5E7-F1
#
_entry.id   AF-A0A8H4T5E7-F1
#
_cell.length_a   1.000
_cell.length_b   1.000
_cell.length_c   1.000
_cell.angle_alpha   90.00
_cell.angle_beta   90.00
_cell.angle_gamma   90.00
#
_symmetry.space_group_name_H-M   'P 1'
#
loop_
_entity.id
_entity.type
_entity.pdbx_description
1 polymer ?
#
loop_
_entity_poly.entity_id
_entity_poly.type
_entity_poly.pdbx_seq_one_letter_code
_entity_poly.pdbx_strand_id
1 'polypeptide(L)'
;MGQGLMSYATAKDILGNWTMGDHDLWPSSVWTNGKFIDAAGFKDSKDSRPHVIRKQKGDTSGPNGVNALFLQEVGQDGITMVGKAVLLVNRIESVEGKSLEAPNLVRMKNDMYVLFQEDDTYDIKYAYSTNTAYTRAPRSLFKTPMFSLRAPGGAISNEAGDKLLFHG
;
A
#
# COMPACT_ATOMS: atom_id res chain seq x y z
N MET A 1 -13.71 -14.54 13.43
CA MET A 1 -12.75 -13.46 13.12
C MET A 1 -13.50 -12.37 12.39
N GLY A 2 -13.47 -11.12 12.86
CA GLY A 2 -14.18 -10.02 12.21
C GLY A 2 -13.72 -9.85 10.76
N GLN A 3 -14.66 -9.79 9.83
CA GLN A 3 -14.35 -9.47 8.44
C GLN A 3 -13.79 -8.05 8.40
N GLY A 4 -12.59 -7.88 7.86
CA GLY A 4 -11.91 -6.58 7.84
C GLY A 4 -12.68 -5.64 6.93
N LEU A 5 -13.16 -4.53 7.48
CA LEU A 5 -13.76 -3.45 6.73
C LEU A 5 -12.64 -2.61 6.12
N MET A 6 -12.77 -2.16 4.87
CA MET A 6 -12.08 -0.93 4.48
C MET A 6 -12.99 0.25 4.77
N SER A 7 -13.10 0.59 6.05
CA SER A 7 -13.77 1.79 6.49
C SER A 7 -12.95 3.02 6.13
N TYR A 8 -13.63 4.13 5.90
CA TYR A 8 -13.00 5.42 5.71
C TYR A 8 -13.67 6.46 6.60
N ALA A 9 -12.98 7.56 6.85
CA ALA A 9 -13.50 8.73 7.51
C ALA A 9 -12.92 9.99 6.85
N THR A 10 -13.64 11.10 6.91
CA THR A 10 -13.19 12.38 6.35
C THR A 10 -13.26 13.47 7.40
N ALA A 11 -12.34 14.43 7.31
CA ALA A 11 -12.32 15.63 8.13
C ALA A 11 -11.81 16.80 7.29
N LYS A 12 -12.17 18.03 7.66
CA LYS A 12 -11.63 19.26 7.05
C LYS A 12 -10.32 19.73 7.68
N ASP A 13 -9.98 19.18 8.83
CA ASP A 13 -8.79 19.47 9.63
C ASP A 13 -8.28 18.15 10.21
N ILE A 14 -6.97 17.93 10.19
CA ILE A 14 -6.32 16.73 10.72
C ILE A 14 -6.60 16.53 12.21
N LEU A 15 -6.80 17.60 12.97
CA LEU A 15 -7.17 17.58 14.39
C LEU A 15 -8.68 17.78 14.62
N GLY A 16 -9.46 17.89 13.54
CA GLY A 16 -10.89 18.16 13.59
C GLY A 16 -11.75 16.93 13.87
N ASN A 17 -13.06 17.12 13.76
CA ASN A 17 -14.02 16.02 13.85
C ASN A 17 -14.01 15.18 12.57
N TRP A 18 -13.76 13.88 12.74
CA TRP A 18 -13.80 12.90 11.67
C TRP A 18 -15.21 12.32 11.52
N THR A 19 -15.76 12.40 10.32
CA THR A 19 -17.03 11.80 9.95
C THR A 19 -16.77 10.44 9.33
N MET A 20 -17.23 9.37 9.97
CA MET A 20 -17.15 8.01 9.42
C MET A 20 -18.02 7.89 8.16
N GLY A 21 -17.48 7.22 7.14
CA GLY A 21 -18.25 6.82 5.97
C GLY A 21 -19.35 5.83 6.33
N ASP A 22 -20.47 5.92 5.62
CA ASP A 22 -21.64 5.06 5.78
C ASP A 22 -21.67 3.91 4.78
N HIS A 23 -20.53 3.54 4.20
CA HIS A 23 -20.39 2.40 3.28
C HIS A 23 -18.92 1.94 3.23
N ASP A 24 -18.69 0.74 2.67
CA ASP A 24 -17.35 0.22 2.37
C ASP A 24 -16.74 1.03 1.22
N LEU A 25 -15.48 1.45 1.35
CA LEU A 25 -14.76 2.19 0.32
C LEU A 25 -14.66 1.39 -1.00
N TRP A 26 -14.70 0.05 -0.94
CA TRP A 26 -14.77 -0.83 -2.10
C TRP A 26 -15.95 -1.80 -2.03
N PRO A 27 -17.16 -1.33 -2.38
CA PRO A 27 -18.34 -2.16 -2.32
C PRO A 27 -18.21 -3.32 -3.32
N SER A 28 -18.32 -4.55 -2.82
CA SER A 28 -18.83 -5.65 -3.64
C SER A 28 -20.32 -5.79 -3.37
N SER A 29 -21.05 -6.71 -4.01
CA SER A 29 -22.52 -6.86 -3.91
C SER A 29 -23.07 -7.20 -2.50
N VAL A 30 -22.26 -7.03 -1.46
CA VAL A 30 -22.57 -7.16 -0.04
C VAL A 30 -21.90 -6.00 0.68
N TRP A 31 -22.56 -5.46 1.71
CA TRP A 31 -21.88 -4.65 2.71
C TRP A 31 -20.74 -5.51 3.28
N THR A 32 -19.50 -5.05 3.05
CA THR A 32 -18.23 -5.73 3.35
C THR A 32 -17.81 -6.82 2.34
N ASN A 33 -16.60 -6.69 1.78
CA ASN A 33 -15.99 -7.80 1.05
C ASN A 33 -14.92 -8.54 1.86
N GLY A 34 -14.35 -7.94 2.93
CA GLY A 34 -13.33 -8.57 3.77
C GLY A 34 -12.01 -8.89 3.04
N LYS A 35 -11.85 -8.43 1.80
CA LYS A 35 -10.81 -8.86 0.86
C LYS A 35 -9.65 -7.89 0.78
N PHE A 36 -9.69 -6.72 1.41
CA PHE A 36 -8.63 -5.73 1.32
C PHE A 36 -8.27 -5.13 2.66
N ILE A 37 -6.99 -4.84 2.85
CA ILE A 37 -6.38 -4.21 4.03
C ILE A 37 -5.21 -3.31 3.59
N ASP A 38 -4.57 -2.65 4.54
CA ASP A 38 -3.34 -1.86 4.37
C ASP A 38 -3.47 -0.80 3.27
N ALA A 39 -4.53 0.02 3.35
CA ALA A 39 -4.73 1.10 2.40
C ALA A 39 -3.74 2.25 2.65
N ALA A 40 -3.19 2.81 1.56
CA ALA A 40 -2.31 3.97 1.60
C ALA A 40 -2.65 4.95 0.48
N GLY A 41 -2.70 6.24 0.80
CA GLY A 41 -2.89 7.31 -0.18
C GLY A 41 -1.63 7.55 -1.00
N PHE A 42 -1.80 7.85 -2.28
CA PHE A 42 -0.75 8.30 -3.18
C PHE A 42 -1.27 9.44 -4.05
N LYS A 43 -0.62 10.60 -3.99
CA LYS A 43 -0.91 11.71 -4.91
C LYS A 43 0.21 11.79 -5.93
N ASP A 44 -0.10 11.53 -7.20
CA ASP A 44 0.92 11.59 -8.24
C ASP A 44 1.31 13.06 -8.49
N SER A 45 2.56 13.40 -8.23
CA SER A 45 3.09 14.75 -8.47
C SER A 45 3.06 15.16 -9.95
N LYS A 46 2.84 14.21 -10.88
CA LYS A 46 2.76 14.47 -12.32
C LYS A 46 1.52 15.25 -12.72
N ASP A 47 0.40 14.92 -12.12
CA ASP A 47 -0.93 15.39 -12.52
C ASP A 47 -1.82 15.73 -11.31
N SER A 48 -1.30 15.61 -10.10
CA SER A 48 -2.00 15.83 -8.84
C SER A 48 -3.23 14.94 -8.62
N ARG A 49 -3.34 13.81 -9.35
CA ARG A 49 -4.46 12.88 -9.15
C ARG A 49 -4.25 12.04 -7.90
N PRO A 50 -5.26 11.96 -7.01
CA PRO A 50 -5.20 11.11 -5.86
C PRO A 50 -5.50 9.66 -6.25
N HIS A 51 -4.80 8.75 -5.61
CA HIS A 51 -4.95 7.32 -5.76
C HIS A 51 -4.90 6.69 -4.39
N VAL A 52 -5.45 5.49 -4.28
CA VAL A 52 -5.30 4.64 -3.10
C VAL A 52 -4.68 3.31 -3.52
N ILE A 53 -3.69 2.89 -2.76
CA ILE A 53 -3.07 1.58 -2.84
C ILE A 53 -3.69 0.71 -1.78
N ARG A 54 -3.82 -0.59 -2.06
CA ARG A 54 -4.36 -1.56 -1.11
C ARG A 54 -3.74 -2.93 -1.31
N LYS A 55 -3.72 -3.71 -0.24
CA LYS A 55 -3.36 -5.13 -0.26
C LYS A 55 -4.62 -5.98 -0.34
N GLN A 56 -4.59 -7.00 -1.19
CA GLN A 56 -5.58 -8.08 -1.16
C GLN A 56 -5.30 -9.01 0.02
N LYS A 57 -6.27 -9.10 0.93
CA LYS A 57 -6.37 -10.11 1.99
C LYS A 57 -6.76 -11.45 1.36
N GLY A 58 -6.05 -12.51 1.68
CA GLY A 58 -6.32 -13.83 1.13
C GLY A 58 -5.41 -14.90 1.68
N ASP A 59 -5.75 -16.16 1.41
CA ASP A 59 -4.89 -17.30 1.71
C ASP A 59 -3.60 -17.18 0.89
N THR A 60 -2.48 -17.08 1.60
CA THR A 60 -1.15 -16.95 1.00
C THR A 60 -0.46 -18.29 0.83
N SER A 61 -1.10 -19.40 1.21
CA SER A 61 -0.52 -20.74 1.12
C SER A 61 -0.38 -21.22 -0.34
N GLY A 62 0.80 -21.76 -0.65
CA GLY A 62 1.13 -22.32 -1.95
C GLY A 62 1.41 -21.30 -3.07
N PRO A 63 1.86 -21.77 -4.25
CA PRO A 63 2.32 -20.94 -5.37
C PRO A 63 1.22 -20.11 -6.04
N ASN A 64 -0.05 -20.39 -5.73
CA ASN A 64 -1.22 -19.67 -6.25
C ASN A 64 -1.88 -18.78 -5.19
N GLY A 65 -1.30 -18.65 -3.99
CA GLY A 65 -1.81 -17.78 -2.95
C GLY A 65 -1.82 -16.32 -3.40
N VAL A 66 -2.98 -15.68 -3.37
CA VAL A 66 -3.15 -14.32 -3.89
C VAL A 66 -2.88 -13.32 -2.77
N ASN A 67 -1.80 -12.56 -2.90
CA ASN A 67 -1.40 -11.50 -1.98
C ASN A 67 -0.77 -10.39 -2.83
N ALA A 68 -1.63 -9.51 -3.32
CA ALA A 68 -1.33 -8.55 -4.36
C ALA A 68 -1.57 -7.12 -3.90
N LEU A 69 -0.78 -6.20 -4.41
CA LEU A 69 -0.92 -4.77 -4.21
C LEU A 69 -1.56 -4.13 -5.44
N PHE A 70 -2.63 -3.38 -5.23
CA PHE A 70 -3.37 -2.71 -6.29
C PHE A 70 -3.37 -1.21 -6.10
N LEU A 71 -3.33 -0.45 -7.19
CA LEU A 71 -3.53 0.99 -7.24
C LEU A 71 -4.88 1.30 -7.89
N GLN A 72 -5.62 2.27 -7.37
CA GLN A 72 -6.82 2.78 -8.03
C GLN A 72 -6.90 4.30 -7.87
N GLU A 73 -7.22 5.00 -8.95
CA GLU A 73 -7.51 6.44 -8.91
C GLU A 73 -8.77 6.67 -8.07
N VAL A 74 -8.77 7.75 -7.30
CA VAL A 74 -9.95 8.24 -6.56
C VAL A 74 -10.26 9.67 -6.95
N GLY A 75 -11.50 10.11 -6.70
CA GLY A 75 -11.91 11.49 -6.86
C GLY A 75 -11.14 12.41 -5.92
N GLN A 76 -11.24 13.72 -6.14
CA GLN A 76 -10.64 14.73 -5.26
C GLN A 76 -11.21 14.70 -3.84
N ASP A 77 -12.35 14.04 -3.63
CA ASP A 77 -12.94 13.75 -2.33
C ASP A 77 -12.22 12.62 -1.57
N GLY A 78 -11.27 11.93 -2.21
CA GLY A 78 -10.50 10.83 -1.65
C GLY A 78 -11.26 9.51 -1.50
N ILE A 79 -12.54 9.47 -1.89
CA ILE A 79 -13.44 8.35 -1.60
C ILE A 79 -14.23 7.85 -2.82
N THR A 80 -14.41 8.68 -3.85
CA THR A 80 -15.07 8.25 -5.09
C THR A 80 -14.12 7.43 -5.95
N MET A 81 -14.34 6.13 -6.11
CA MET A 81 -13.48 5.27 -6.92
C MET A 81 -13.58 5.58 -8.42
N VAL A 82 -12.43 5.76 -9.08
CA VAL A 82 -12.35 6.05 -10.52
C VAL A 82 -11.71 4.89 -11.26
N GLY A 83 -12.34 4.47 -12.36
CA GLY A 83 -11.81 3.42 -13.24
C GLY A 83 -11.66 2.06 -12.57
N LYS A 84 -10.79 1.21 -13.16
CA LYS A 84 -10.45 -0.12 -12.63
C LYS A 84 -9.16 -0.05 -11.80
N ALA A 85 -9.08 -0.88 -10.77
CA ALA A 85 -7.83 -1.09 -10.06
C ALA A 85 -6.77 -1.75 -10.98
N VAL A 86 -5.52 -1.30 -10.83
CA VAL A 86 -4.36 -1.79 -11.56
C VAL A 86 -3.49 -2.61 -10.60
N LEU A 87 -3.07 -3.79 -11.02
CA LEU A 87 -2.10 -4.61 -10.28
C LEU A 87 -0.73 -3.92 -10.32
N LEU A 88 -0.15 -3.62 -9.15
CA LEU A 88 1.22 -3.13 -9.05
C LEU A 88 2.21 -4.29 -9.02
N VAL A 89 2.01 -5.20 -8.06
CA VAL A 89 2.84 -6.39 -7.82
C VAL A 89 2.00 -7.48 -7.16
N ASN A 90 2.36 -8.74 -7.40
CA ASN A 90 1.87 -9.89 -6.65
C ASN A 90 3.03 -10.50 -5.86
N ARG A 91 2.74 -11.08 -4.68
CA ARG A 91 3.70 -11.82 -3.85
C ARG A 91 4.41 -12.92 -4.65
N ILE A 92 5.69 -13.08 -4.39
CA ILE A 92 6.53 -14.19 -4.86
C ILE A 92 7.07 -14.93 -3.63
N GLU A 93 6.77 -16.22 -3.50
CA GLU A 93 7.10 -17.00 -2.30
C GLU A 93 8.58 -17.12 -1.99
N SER A 94 9.40 -17.25 -3.02
CA SER A 94 10.85 -17.28 -2.86
C SER A 94 11.46 -15.93 -2.48
N VAL A 95 10.69 -14.83 -2.49
CA VAL A 95 11.19 -13.47 -2.24
C VAL A 95 10.60 -12.87 -0.96
N GLU A 96 9.28 -12.92 -0.81
CA GLU A 96 8.57 -12.26 0.30
C GLU A 96 8.07 -13.23 1.38
N GLY A 97 8.36 -14.53 1.25
CA GLY A 97 7.80 -15.53 2.14
C GLY A 97 6.28 -15.42 2.14
N LYS A 98 5.59 -15.62 3.26
CA LYS A 98 4.14 -15.76 3.33
C LYS A 98 3.32 -14.49 3.01
N SER A 99 3.89 -13.29 2.99
CA SER A 99 3.08 -12.08 2.79
C SER A 99 3.86 -10.91 2.20
N LEU A 100 3.12 -10.03 1.54
CA LEU A 100 3.56 -8.74 1.01
C LEU A 100 2.59 -7.67 1.53
N GLU A 101 3.06 -6.77 2.40
CA GLU A 101 2.18 -5.91 3.22
C GLU A 101 2.59 -4.43 3.23
N ALA A 102 1.79 -3.61 3.92
CA ALA A 102 2.04 -2.20 4.25
C ALA A 102 2.58 -1.36 3.07
N PRO A 103 1.85 -1.26 1.94
CA PRO A 103 2.34 -0.57 0.77
C PRO A 103 2.44 0.94 0.98
N ASN A 104 3.47 1.56 0.43
CA ASN A 104 3.54 3.01 0.23
C ASN A 104 4.20 3.33 -1.12
N LEU A 105 3.61 4.24 -1.88
CA LEU A 105 4.15 4.66 -3.18
C LEU A 105 4.56 6.12 -3.14
N VAL A 106 5.70 6.40 -3.73
CA VAL A 106 6.17 7.76 -3.98
C VAL A 106 6.71 7.88 -5.40
N ARG A 107 6.54 9.05 -6.01
CA ARG A 107 7.22 9.42 -7.24
C ARG A 107 8.42 10.29 -6.89
N MET A 108 9.61 9.80 -7.21
CA MET A 108 10.88 10.47 -7.00
C MET A 108 11.07 11.60 -8.02
N LYS A 109 11.98 12.55 -7.72
CA LYS A 109 12.30 13.71 -8.58
C LYS A 109 12.80 13.33 -9.99
N ASN A 110 13.32 12.12 -10.16
CA ASN A 110 13.79 11.59 -11.43
C ASN A 110 12.72 10.78 -12.18
N ASP A 111 11.44 11.01 -11.88
CA ASP A 111 10.27 10.32 -12.44
C ASP A 111 10.16 8.83 -12.13
N MET A 112 11.01 8.30 -11.25
CA MET A 112 10.92 6.92 -10.79
C MET A 112 9.85 6.77 -9.72
N TYR A 113 8.97 5.80 -9.89
CA TYR A 113 8.04 5.36 -8.86
C TYR A 113 8.74 4.34 -7.95
N VAL A 114 8.64 4.51 -6.64
CA VAL A 114 9.15 3.58 -5.64
C VAL A 114 8.00 3.12 -4.75
N LEU A 115 7.77 1.81 -4.77
CA LEU A 115 6.80 1.11 -3.93
C LEU A 115 7.54 0.46 -2.76
N PHE A 116 7.40 1.03 -1.58
CA PHE A 116 7.81 0.40 -0.32
C PHE A 116 6.76 -0.62 0.10
N GLN A 117 7.24 -1.70 0.72
CA GLN A 117 6.43 -2.82 1.19
C GLN A 117 7.23 -3.60 2.24
N GLU A 118 6.55 -4.45 3.01
CA GLU A 118 7.20 -5.38 3.93
C GLU A 118 6.91 -6.85 3.59
N ASP A 119 7.90 -7.71 3.86
CA ASP A 119 7.77 -9.16 3.71
C ASP A 119 7.30 -9.85 5.01
N ASP A 120 7.16 -11.18 4.99
CA ASP A 120 6.69 -11.94 6.16
C ASP A 120 7.64 -11.94 7.37
N THR A 121 8.83 -11.37 7.24
CA THR A 121 9.80 -11.18 8.32
C THR A 121 9.80 -9.76 8.90
N TYR A 122 8.91 -8.89 8.41
CA TYR A 122 8.92 -7.45 8.70
C TYR A 122 10.25 -6.81 8.28
N ASP A 123 10.77 -7.19 7.12
CA ASP A 123 11.83 -6.44 6.46
C ASP A 123 11.22 -5.42 5.51
N ILE A 124 11.67 -4.16 5.57
CA ILE A 124 11.30 -3.14 4.60
C ILE A 124 12.01 -3.44 3.28
N LYS A 125 11.23 -3.73 2.25
CA LYS A 125 11.68 -3.87 0.86
C LYS A 125 11.18 -2.71 0.03
N TYR A 126 11.64 -2.66 -1.22
CA TYR A 126 11.08 -1.77 -2.21
C TYR A 126 11.15 -2.38 -3.61
N ALA A 127 10.25 -1.92 -4.46
CA ALA A 127 10.32 -2.13 -5.90
C ALA A 127 10.23 -0.76 -6.60
N TYR A 128 10.75 -0.66 -7.80
CA TYR A 128 10.78 0.59 -8.55
C TYR A 128 10.36 0.41 -10.00
N SER A 129 9.75 1.43 -10.57
CA SER A 129 9.30 1.45 -11.96
C SER A 129 9.52 2.82 -12.56
N THR A 130 9.82 2.87 -13.85
CA THR A 130 9.82 4.13 -14.61
C THR A 130 8.54 4.33 -15.41
N ASN A 131 7.75 3.30 -15.74
CA ASN A 131 6.48 3.47 -16.49
C ASN A 131 5.51 2.27 -16.50
N THR A 132 5.95 1.00 -16.38
CA THR A 132 5.06 -0.15 -16.68
C THR A 132 5.14 -1.33 -15.72
N ALA A 133 6.35 -1.73 -15.29
CA ALA A 133 6.53 -2.89 -14.42
C ALA A 133 7.49 -2.59 -13.27
N TYR A 134 7.12 -3.02 -12.07
CA TYR A 134 7.95 -2.87 -10.89
C TYR A 134 9.07 -3.91 -10.88
N THR A 135 10.30 -3.41 -10.76
CA THR A 135 11.50 -4.21 -10.52
C THR A 135 11.78 -4.21 -9.02
N ARG A 136 11.85 -5.40 -8.41
CA ARG A 136 12.18 -5.54 -6.99
C ARG A 136 13.65 -5.23 -6.76
N ALA A 137 13.93 -4.53 -5.66
CA ALA A 137 15.30 -4.38 -5.19
C ALA A 137 15.87 -5.74 -4.76
N PRO A 138 17.16 -6.00 -5.02
CA PRO A 138 17.78 -7.29 -4.68
C PRO A 138 18.01 -7.48 -3.17
N ARG A 139 17.83 -6.44 -2.35
CA ARG A 139 18.06 -6.46 -0.90
C ARG A 139 16.99 -5.66 -0.19
N SER A 140 16.69 -6.03 1.06
CA SER A 140 15.89 -5.19 1.97
C SER A 140 16.55 -3.82 2.14
N LEU A 141 15.74 -2.77 2.20
CA LEU A 141 16.17 -1.43 2.54
C LEU A 141 16.53 -1.33 4.02
N PHE A 142 15.67 -1.87 4.88
CA PHE A 142 15.90 -2.03 6.31
C PHE A 142 15.46 -3.43 6.73
N LYS A 143 16.20 -4.01 7.67
CA LYS A 143 15.91 -5.34 8.21
C LYS A 143 16.47 -5.51 9.60
N THR A 144 15.97 -6.50 10.33
CA THR A 144 16.61 -6.90 11.59
C THR A 144 18.01 -7.49 11.30
N PRO A 145 19.09 -7.13 12.02
CA PRO A 145 19.20 -6.13 13.10
C PRO A 145 19.92 -4.84 12.66
N MET A 146 19.73 -4.37 11.42
CA MET A 146 20.37 -3.14 10.93
C MET A 146 20.07 -1.99 11.90
N PHE A 147 21.09 -1.23 12.29
CA PHE A 147 20.94 -0.12 13.26
C PHE A 147 20.24 -0.52 14.58
N SER A 148 20.37 -1.79 15.00
CA SER A 148 19.70 -2.35 16.19
C SER A 148 18.16 -2.39 16.11
N LEU A 149 17.60 -2.27 14.91
CA LEU A 149 16.16 -2.38 14.66
C LEU A 149 15.64 -3.79 14.95
N ARG A 150 14.37 -3.88 15.34
CA ARG A 150 13.60 -5.11 15.48
C ARG A 150 12.29 -4.97 14.71
N ALA A 151 12.09 -5.85 13.73
CA ALA A 151 10.90 -5.86 12.86
C ALA A 151 10.58 -4.47 12.26
N PRO A 152 11.53 -3.85 11.53
CA PRO A 152 11.27 -2.54 10.94
C PRO A 152 10.18 -2.64 9.85
N GLY A 153 9.13 -1.83 9.94
CA GLY A 153 7.97 -1.96 9.06
C GLY A 153 7.17 -0.68 8.86
N GLY A 154 6.13 -0.77 8.04
CA GLY A 154 5.22 0.35 7.77
C GLY A 154 5.91 1.57 7.16
N ALA A 155 6.84 1.37 6.23
CA ALA A 155 7.60 2.46 5.62
C ALA A 155 6.69 3.41 4.82
N ILE A 156 6.75 4.71 5.14
CA ILE A 156 6.00 5.77 4.48
C ILE A 156 6.95 6.88 4.09
N SER A 157 6.95 7.24 2.80
CA SER A 157 7.65 8.41 2.28
C SER A 157 6.77 9.65 2.36
N ASN A 158 7.39 10.82 2.52
CA ASN A 158 6.72 12.08 2.19
C ASN A 158 6.55 12.22 0.65
N GLU A 159 5.68 13.15 0.21
CA GLU A 159 5.41 13.39 -1.21
C GLU A 159 6.67 13.78 -2.02
N ALA A 160 7.66 14.39 -1.37
CA ALA A 160 8.91 14.80 -2.02
C ALA A 160 9.92 13.65 -2.23
N GLY A 161 9.69 12.49 -1.61
CA GLY A 161 10.59 11.33 -1.72
C GLY A 161 11.93 11.47 -1.00
N ASP A 162 12.07 12.44 -0.08
CA ASP A 162 13.33 12.76 0.59
C ASP A 162 13.35 12.46 2.09
N LYS A 163 12.22 11.98 2.63
CA LYS A 163 12.09 11.49 4.01
C LYS A 163 11.32 10.19 4.02
N LEU A 164 11.79 9.25 4.83
CA LEU A 164 11.11 7.99 5.10
C LEU A 164 10.89 7.86 6.61
N LEU A 165 9.66 7.52 7.00
CA LEU A 165 9.28 7.15 8.35
C LEU A 165 8.93 5.66 8.37
N PHE A 166 9.33 4.95 9.42
CA PHE A 166 8.97 3.55 9.67
C PHE A 166 9.06 3.27 11.18
N HIS A 167 8.42 2.21 11.66
CA HIS A 167 8.63 1.71 13.03
C HIS A 167 9.77 0.68 13.03
N GLY A 168 10.40 0.40 14.18
CA GLY A 168 11.41 -0.66 14.33
C GLY A 168 12.32 -0.48 15.53
#